data_AF-A0A955P9T3-F1
#
_entry.id   AF-A0A955P9T3-F1
#
_cell.length_a   1.000
_cell.length_b   1.000
_cell.length_c   1.000
_cell.angle_alpha   90.00
_cell.angle_beta   90.00
_cell.angle_gamma   90.00
#
_symmetry.space_group_name_H-M   'P 1'
#
loop_
_entity.id
_entity.type
_entity.pdbx_description
1 polymer ?
#
loop_
_entity_poly.entity_id
_entity_poly.type
_entity_poly.pdbx_seq_one_letter_code
_entity_poly.pdbx_strand_id
1 'polypeptide(L)'
;MRTSVLLFLTFSWLASLSFAENEGRSDSLEGTPPILGCWFWHESEFEPEGYRPYLDLIAEKSPFDILTTSLRVKDRELVDPETRSQVKEAVEYARSLGVGIALDLDVRLARGGFREKFPDEQQWMIRLRDVQLDELGRGEISIESAYLSDHYTHRTTPYIPLSGRVERIFLLERGPGGVLPGTVHEIDRKDCEVVAEGTDEVSIRVDLGKNYAGKTLCLAAGFEHFTPAVFAPHLLEYQEGLLELYGDLPLAGACKDEWGFPPDFKGCPDKNDYWYSTYRAEAYREEMDGRDLIRDFLLMTYGEEGKEAERVKAINHFMRMSYRRNGEIETHFYRATKKVFGQDALVATHPTWYPFPGVQEFKKNGLDWWIAKRDLAQTDESTPYSVRTSLAKKWGSRIWCNMYYSEDPEDYVREMWRGALSGGRINYHPPWPTTQTGSLMAGQKAVLGSDRMRGEVRVRLLDFISDTPLDCPVAVIFGHAAAMNWSHANYAETGVALADGFWRSGRPADLI
;
A
#
# COMPACT_ATOMS: atom_id res chain seq x y z
N MET A 1 63.68 51.95 -10.66
CA MET A 1 64.70 51.06 -10.07
C MET A 1 64.11 50.42 -8.82
N ARG A 2 63.48 49.26 -8.96
CA ARG A 2 63.23 48.26 -7.91
C ARG A 2 62.67 47.01 -8.59
N THR A 3 63.20 45.90 -8.13
CA THR A 3 63.54 44.69 -8.86
C THR A 3 62.39 43.69 -8.91
N SER A 4 62.24 43.03 -10.05
CA SER A 4 61.35 41.90 -10.32
C SER A 4 61.80 40.64 -9.58
N VAL A 5 60.84 39.85 -9.07
CA VAL A 5 61.00 38.40 -8.90
C VAL A 5 59.71 37.74 -9.39
N LEU A 6 59.82 37.07 -10.53
CA LEU A 6 58.85 36.11 -11.07
C LEU A 6 58.94 34.81 -10.26
N LEU A 7 57.80 34.19 -9.94
CA LEU A 7 57.76 32.75 -9.68
C LEU A 7 56.74 32.11 -10.63
N PHE A 8 57.27 31.22 -11.47
CA PHE A 8 56.55 30.35 -12.39
C PHE A 8 55.85 29.22 -11.60
N LEU A 9 54.59 28.94 -11.93
CA LEU A 9 53.93 27.67 -11.61
C LEU A 9 53.62 26.96 -12.93
N THR A 10 54.40 25.93 -13.22
CA THR A 10 54.20 24.99 -14.33
C THR A 10 53.38 23.80 -13.86
N PHE A 11 52.31 23.51 -14.61
CA PHE A 11 51.59 22.23 -14.61
C PHE A 11 52.53 21.06 -14.94
N SER A 12 52.42 19.94 -14.23
CA SER A 12 52.69 18.60 -14.74
C SER A 12 52.06 17.54 -13.81
N TRP A 13 51.00 16.90 -14.31
CA TRP A 13 50.47 15.62 -13.85
C TRP A 13 51.47 14.49 -14.15
N LEU A 14 51.71 13.58 -13.20
CA LEU A 14 51.46 12.13 -13.33
C LEU A 14 52.04 11.31 -12.16
N ALA A 15 51.23 10.34 -11.74
CA ALA A 15 51.58 9.05 -11.13
C ALA A 15 52.17 9.04 -9.70
N SER A 16 51.27 8.96 -8.71
CA SER A 16 51.38 8.05 -7.55
C SER A 16 50.21 8.25 -6.59
N LEU A 17 49.12 7.52 -6.82
CA LEU A 17 48.14 7.23 -5.77
C LEU A 17 48.05 5.72 -5.69
N SER A 18 48.88 5.16 -4.82
CA SER A 18 48.73 3.78 -4.35
C SER A 18 47.44 3.70 -3.52
N PHE A 19 46.72 2.61 -3.73
CA PHE A 19 45.68 2.09 -2.86
C PHE A 19 46.06 2.28 -1.39
N ALA A 20 45.35 3.19 -0.71
CA ALA A 20 45.26 3.21 0.73
C ALA A 20 44.09 2.30 1.11
N GLU A 21 44.34 1.46 2.10
CA GLU A 21 43.50 0.38 2.56
C GLU A 21 42.13 0.86 3.06
N ASN A 22 41.15 -0.02 2.88
CA ASN A 22 39.76 0.06 3.32
C ASN A 22 39.67 0.25 4.84
N GLU A 23 39.63 1.49 5.31
CA GLU A 23 39.00 1.84 6.59
C GLU A 23 37.56 2.31 6.32
N GLY A 24 36.63 1.83 7.15
CA GLY A 24 35.21 1.68 6.87
C GLY A 24 34.50 2.88 6.27
N ARG A 25 33.71 2.61 5.22
CA ARG A 25 32.54 3.40 4.82
C ARG A 25 31.52 3.37 5.96
N SER A 26 31.74 4.21 6.97
CA SER A 26 30.89 4.39 8.15
C SER A 26 30.88 5.86 8.59
N ASP A 27 31.09 6.79 7.67
CA ASP A 27 30.72 8.18 7.88
C ASP A 27 29.40 8.40 7.14
N SER A 28 28.28 8.07 7.80
CA SER A 28 27.02 8.73 7.45
C SER A 28 27.27 10.22 7.62
N LEU A 29 27.37 10.96 6.52
CA LEU A 29 27.37 12.42 6.55
C LEU A 29 26.06 12.84 7.22
N GLU A 30 26.12 13.17 8.52
CA GLU A 30 24.97 13.52 9.35
C GLU A 30 24.06 14.49 8.59
N GLY A 31 22.79 14.09 8.40
CA GLY A 31 21.77 14.94 7.79
C GLY A 31 21.59 14.83 6.27
N THR A 32 22.24 13.88 5.58
CA THR A 32 21.98 13.59 4.15
C THR A 32 20.97 12.44 4.01
N PRO A 33 19.93 12.53 3.16
CA PRO A 33 19.04 11.40 2.91
C PRO A 33 19.79 10.18 2.31
N PRO A 34 19.38 8.94 2.65
CA PRO A 34 19.98 7.74 2.09
C PRO A 34 19.59 7.55 0.61
N ILE A 35 20.50 6.98 -0.19
CA ILE A 35 20.15 6.43 -1.50
C ILE A 35 19.58 5.02 -1.30
N LEU A 36 18.42 4.78 -1.92
CA LEU A 36 17.61 3.58 -1.71
C LEU A 36 17.60 2.67 -2.95
N GLY A 37 17.63 1.36 -2.71
CA GLY A 37 17.31 0.35 -3.71
C GLY A 37 16.34 -0.69 -3.15
N CYS A 38 15.62 -1.39 -4.01
CA CYS A 38 14.75 -2.48 -3.59
C CYS A 38 15.39 -3.84 -3.80
N TRP A 39 15.24 -4.73 -2.82
CA TRP A 39 15.66 -6.12 -2.91
C TRP A 39 14.50 -7.07 -2.61
N PHE A 40 14.07 -7.84 -3.61
CA PHE A 40 12.96 -8.77 -3.46
C PHE A 40 13.47 -10.20 -3.45
N TRP A 41 13.25 -10.88 -2.33
CA TRP A 41 13.73 -12.24 -2.14
C TRP A 41 12.84 -13.24 -2.86
N HIS A 42 13.47 -14.20 -3.54
CA HIS A 42 12.86 -15.36 -4.13
C HIS A 42 13.52 -16.62 -3.56
N GLU A 43 13.22 -17.79 -4.14
CA GLU A 43 13.76 -19.08 -3.66
C GLU A 43 15.29 -19.08 -3.58
N SER A 44 15.99 -18.42 -4.51
CA SER A 44 17.45 -18.32 -4.53
C SER A 44 18.05 -17.72 -3.28
N GLU A 45 17.41 -16.71 -2.69
CA GLU A 45 17.91 -16.03 -1.50
C GLU A 45 17.86 -16.91 -0.25
N PHE A 46 17.11 -18.02 -0.28
CA PHE A 46 17.02 -19.00 0.81
C PHE A 46 18.01 -20.16 0.69
N GLU A 47 18.73 -20.27 -0.42
CA GLU A 47 19.86 -21.20 -0.51
C GLU A 47 21.01 -20.73 0.41
N PRO A 48 21.87 -21.64 0.90
CA PRO A 48 23.06 -21.25 1.65
C PRO A 48 23.90 -20.23 0.87
N GLU A 49 24.15 -19.07 1.49
CA GLU A 49 24.83 -17.92 0.87
C GLU A 49 24.15 -17.33 -0.39
N GLY A 50 22.89 -17.68 -0.65
CA GLY A 50 22.13 -17.25 -1.83
C GLY A 50 21.93 -15.73 -1.93
N TYR A 51 22.05 -15.01 -0.80
CA TYR A 51 22.03 -13.55 -0.75
C TYR A 51 23.30 -12.87 -1.30
N ARG A 52 24.45 -13.56 -1.30
CA ARG A 52 25.75 -12.95 -1.62
C ARG A 52 25.82 -12.37 -3.04
N PRO A 53 25.39 -13.08 -4.12
CA PRO A 53 25.54 -12.56 -5.47
C PRO A 53 24.84 -11.23 -5.71
N TYR A 54 23.69 -11.01 -5.07
CA TYR A 54 22.97 -9.74 -5.17
C TYR A 54 23.69 -8.65 -4.35
N LEU A 55 24.05 -8.93 -3.10
CA LEU A 55 24.70 -7.96 -2.22
C LEU A 55 26.09 -7.54 -2.72
N ASP A 56 26.87 -8.47 -3.27
CA ASP A 56 28.16 -8.17 -3.90
C ASP A 56 27.99 -7.24 -5.11
N LEU A 57 26.96 -7.48 -5.93
CA LEU A 57 26.62 -6.62 -7.07
C LEU A 57 26.25 -5.21 -6.60
N ILE A 58 25.43 -5.07 -5.56
CA ILE A 58 25.05 -3.78 -4.98
C ILE A 58 26.28 -3.03 -4.46
N ALA A 59 27.12 -3.70 -3.68
CA ALA A 59 28.32 -3.11 -3.10
C ALA A 59 29.32 -2.66 -4.16
N GLU A 60 29.45 -3.42 -5.26
CA GLU A 60 30.38 -3.09 -6.36
C GLU A 60 29.85 -1.99 -7.29
N LYS A 61 28.55 -2.00 -7.61
CA LYS A 61 28.00 -1.22 -8.73
C LYS A 61 27.13 -0.04 -8.32
N SER A 62 26.68 0.04 -7.08
CA SER A 62 25.72 1.05 -6.66
C SER A 62 26.27 1.99 -5.58
N PRO A 63 25.69 3.19 -5.45
CA PRO A 63 25.92 4.07 -4.31
C PRO A 63 24.87 3.89 -3.20
N PHE A 64 24.14 2.76 -3.17
CA PHE A 64 23.02 2.57 -2.26
C PHE A 64 23.50 2.49 -0.81
N ASP A 65 22.84 3.26 0.06
CA ASP A 65 23.09 3.23 1.49
C ASP A 65 22.17 2.19 2.18
N ILE A 66 20.92 2.07 1.72
CA ILE A 66 19.91 1.16 2.30
C ILE A 66 19.15 0.40 1.21
N LEU A 67 18.91 -0.90 1.44
CA LEU A 67 18.00 -1.71 0.65
C LEU A 67 16.65 -1.91 1.36
N THR A 68 15.56 -1.47 0.75
CA THR A 68 14.19 -1.82 1.16
C THR A 68 13.91 -3.24 0.69
N THR A 69 13.76 -4.17 1.63
CA THR A 69 13.83 -5.61 1.35
C THR A 69 12.51 -6.30 1.69
N SER A 70 11.91 -7.03 0.75
CA SER A 70 10.64 -7.74 0.97
C SER A 70 10.69 -9.18 0.46
N LEU A 71 9.96 -10.08 1.12
CA LEU A 71 9.91 -11.50 0.78
C LEU A 71 8.83 -11.77 -0.27
N ARG A 72 9.24 -12.29 -1.42
CA ARG A 72 8.36 -12.65 -2.54
C ARG A 72 8.53 -14.14 -2.88
N VAL A 73 8.31 -14.98 -1.86
CA VAL A 73 8.49 -16.43 -1.89
C VAL A 73 7.28 -17.14 -1.30
N LYS A 74 6.88 -18.25 -1.91
CA LYS A 74 5.75 -19.05 -1.45
C LYS A 74 6.12 -19.84 -0.19
N ASP A 75 5.14 -20.04 0.70
CA ASP A 75 5.25 -20.95 1.85
C ASP A 75 6.41 -20.60 2.82
N ARG A 76 6.82 -19.33 2.86
CA ARG A 76 7.79 -18.77 3.81
C ARG A 76 7.21 -17.53 4.46
N GLU A 77 7.17 -17.51 5.78
CA GLU A 77 6.71 -16.37 6.56
C GLU A 77 7.84 -15.79 7.41
N LEU A 78 7.70 -14.52 7.80
CA LEU A 78 8.63 -13.84 8.71
C LEU A 78 8.70 -14.49 10.10
N VAL A 79 7.65 -15.21 10.50
CA VAL A 79 7.62 -15.90 11.79
C VAL A 79 8.37 -17.23 11.78
N ASP A 80 8.75 -17.73 10.60
CA ASP A 80 9.45 -19.00 10.47
C ASP A 80 10.89 -18.87 11.00
N PRO A 81 11.35 -19.80 11.87
CA PRO A 81 12.72 -19.76 12.39
C PRO A 81 13.79 -19.79 11.30
N GLU A 82 13.56 -20.55 10.22
CA GLU A 82 14.47 -20.64 9.07
C GLU A 82 14.56 -19.32 8.31
N THR A 83 13.41 -18.65 8.08
CA THR A 83 13.38 -17.32 7.44
C THR A 83 14.16 -16.31 8.27
N ARG A 84 13.94 -16.28 9.59
CA ARG A 84 14.68 -15.39 10.48
C ARG A 84 16.19 -15.67 10.46
N SER A 85 16.59 -16.94 10.47
CA SER A 85 18.01 -17.32 10.38
C SER A 85 18.66 -16.83 9.09
N GLN A 86 17.98 -17.04 7.95
CA GLN A 86 18.49 -16.59 6.65
C GLN A 86 18.59 -15.06 6.57
N VAL A 87 17.57 -14.34 7.06
CA VAL A 87 17.59 -12.87 7.15
C VAL A 87 18.77 -12.40 7.99
N LYS A 88 19.03 -13.04 9.13
CA LYS A 88 20.17 -12.68 9.99
C LYS A 88 21.49 -12.76 9.21
N GLU A 89 21.74 -13.86 8.51
CA GLU A 89 22.97 -14.03 7.74
C GLU A 89 23.11 -12.96 6.64
N ALA A 90 22.03 -12.69 5.91
CA ALA A 90 22.02 -11.68 4.86
C ALA A 90 22.24 -10.26 5.40
N VAL A 91 21.63 -9.91 6.53
CA VAL A 91 21.76 -8.60 7.17
C VAL A 91 23.18 -8.39 7.70
N GLU A 92 23.77 -9.41 8.33
CA GLU A 92 25.17 -9.37 8.80
C GLU A 92 26.14 -9.22 7.61
N TYR A 93 25.90 -9.92 6.51
CA TYR A 93 26.70 -9.81 5.30
C TYR A 93 26.56 -8.44 4.63
N ALA A 94 25.35 -7.93 4.44
CA ALA A 94 25.09 -6.60 3.89
C ALA A 94 25.79 -5.51 4.70
N ARG A 95 25.73 -5.60 6.04
CA ARG A 95 26.44 -4.69 6.94
C ARG A 95 27.95 -4.74 6.73
N SER A 96 28.54 -5.93 6.52
CA SER A 96 29.97 -6.06 6.23
C SER A 96 30.41 -5.35 4.93
N LEU A 97 29.46 -5.13 4.02
CA LEU A 97 29.66 -4.39 2.77
C LEU A 97 29.31 -2.89 2.89
N GLY A 98 28.88 -2.43 4.07
CA GLY A 98 28.46 -1.05 4.31
C GLY A 98 27.06 -0.73 3.76
N VAL A 99 26.21 -1.73 3.57
CA VAL A 99 24.83 -1.57 3.07
C VAL A 99 23.84 -1.90 4.19
N GLY A 100 22.93 -0.98 4.49
CA GLY A 100 21.84 -1.18 5.45
C GLY A 100 20.67 -1.95 4.84
N ILE A 101 19.97 -2.73 5.67
CA ILE A 101 18.73 -3.41 5.27
C ILE A 101 17.56 -2.81 6.05
N ALA A 102 16.53 -2.34 5.33
CA ALA A 102 15.23 -2.05 5.89
C ALA A 102 14.28 -3.19 5.49
N LEU A 103 13.98 -4.10 6.43
CA LEU A 103 13.21 -5.31 6.14
C LEU A 103 11.71 -5.03 6.22
N ASP A 104 10.95 -5.53 5.24
CA ASP A 104 9.50 -5.54 5.25
C ASP A 104 8.99 -6.43 6.39
N LEU A 105 8.44 -5.78 7.42
CA LEU A 105 7.91 -6.39 8.63
C LEU A 105 6.40 -6.16 8.71
N ASP A 106 5.73 -6.26 7.56
CA ASP A 106 4.28 -6.24 7.44
C ASP A 106 3.66 -7.58 7.88
N VAL A 107 2.58 -7.50 8.66
CA VAL A 107 1.76 -8.65 9.08
C VAL A 107 1.28 -9.49 7.88
N ARG A 108 1.14 -8.91 6.68
CA ARG A 108 0.79 -9.63 5.45
C ARG A 108 1.82 -10.70 5.04
N LEU A 109 3.07 -10.58 5.48
CA LEU A 109 4.12 -11.59 5.30
C LEU A 109 4.20 -12.61 6.44
N ALA A 110 3.21 -12.60 7.35
CA ALA A 110 3.08 -13.51 8.50
C ALA A 110 1.60 -13.85 8.80
N ARG A 111 0.79 -14.01 7.75
CA ARG A 111 -0.68 -14.20 7.87
C ARG A 111 -1.05 -15.57 8.40
N GLY A 112 -0.30 -16.60 8.04
CA GLY A 112 -0.43 -17.95 8.57
C GLY A 112 -0.23 -17.93 10.08
N GLY A 113 0.87 -17.34 10.55
CA GLY A 113 1.13 -17.14 11.97
C GLY A 113 0.04 -16.32 12.68
N PHE A 114 -0.47 -15.25 12.05
CA PHE A 114 -1.56 -14.45 12.62
C PHE A 114 -2.83 -15.30 12.76
N ARG A 115 -3.22 -16.03 11.72
CA ARG A 115 -4.42 -16.88 11.71
C ARG A 115 -4.32 -18.03 12.68
N GLU A 116 -3.14 -18.64 12.84
CA GLU A 116 -2.94 -19.70 13.82
C GLU A 116 -3.19 -19.18 15.25
N LYS A 117 -2.71 -17.98 15.56
CA LYS A 117 -2.88 -17.36 16.88
C LYS A 117 -4.29 -16.79 17.09
N PHE A 118 -4.90 -16.25 16.03
CA PHE A 118 -6.18 -15.54 16.05
C PHE A 118 -7.08 -16.00 14.89
N PRO A 119 -7.64 -17.22 14.97
CA PRO A 119 -8.37 -17.84 13.86
C PRO A 119 -9.64 -17.08 13.47
N ASP A 120 -10.29 -16.39 14.41
CA ASP A 120 -11.55 -15.68 14.20
C ASP A 120 -11.38 -14.20 13.83
N GLU A 121 -10.14 -13.75 13.57
CA GLU A 121 -9.79 -12.34 13.33
C GLU A 121 -9.44 -12.04 11.87
N GLN A 122 -9.97 -12.82 10.93
CA GLN A 122 -9.75 -12.61 9.50
C GLN A 122 -10.68 -11.55 8.92
N GLN A 123 -10.24 -10.95 7.81
CA GLN A 123 -10.99 -9.94 7.06
C GLN A 123 -12.10 -10.61 6.26
N TRP A 124 -13.30 -10.02 6.27
CA TRP A 124 -14.42 -10.44 5.43
C TRP A 124 -14.73 -9.40 4.36
N MET A 125 -15.35 -9.84 3.26
CA MET A 125 -16.04 -8.99 2.30
C MET A 125 -17.53 -9.37 2.27
N ILE A 126 -18.40 -8.38 2.50
CA ILE A 126 -19.84 -8.52 2.28
C ILE A 126 -20.16 -8.08 0.86
N ARG A 127 -20.79 -8.95 0.09
CA ARG A 127 -21.22 -8.71 -1.29
C ARG A 127 -22.75 -8.74 -1.34
N LEU A 128 -23.34 -7.70 -1.92
CA LEU A 128 -24.78 -7.55 -2.07
C LEU A 128 -25.17 -7.78 -3.52
N ARG A 129 -26.10 -8.70 -3.77
CA ARG A 129 -26.76 -8.84 -5.06
C ARG A 129 -28.26 -8.91 -4.84
N ASP A 130 -29.03 -8.51 -5.84
CA ASP A 130 -30.48 -8.57 -5.80
C ASP A 130 -31.07 -9.23 -7.06
N VAL A 131 -32.24 -9.83 -6.89
CA VAL A 131 -33.05 -10.44 -7.96
C VAL A 131 -34.52 -10.13 -7.72
N GLN A 132 -35.29 -9.95 -8.79
CA GLN A 132 -36.74 -9.83 -8.68
C GLN A 132 -37.39 -11.22 -8.59
N LEU A 133 -38.34 -11.38 -7.66
CA LEU A 133 -39.10 -12.61 -7.52
C LEU A 133 -40.12 -12.76 -8.65
N ASP A 134 -40.29 -14.00 -9.12
CA ASP A 134 -41.23 -14.35 -10.19
C ASP A 134 -42.71 -14.20 -9.76
N GLU A 135 -43.65 -14.48 -10.67
CA GLU A 135 -45.09 -14.41 -10.41
C GLU A 135 -45.58 -15.36 -9.30
N LEU A 136 -44.74 -16.32 -8.91
CA LEU A 136 -45.02 -17.32 -7.87
C LEU A 136 -44.33 -16.97 -6.55
N GLY A 137 -43.56 -15.87 -6.51
CA GLY A 137 -42.79 -15.44 -5.34
C GLY A 137 -41.49 -16.22 -5.16
N ARG A 138 -40.92 -16.76 -6.24
CA ARG A 138 -39.68 -17.54 -6.23
C ARG A 138 -38.52 -16.75 -6.79
N GLY A 139 -37.33 -17.05 -6.29
CA GLY A 139 -36.10 -16.46 -6.77
C GLY A 139 -34.91 -17.33 -6.44
N GLU A 140 -33.86 -17.18 -7.23
CA GLU A 140 -32.56 -17.79 -7.00
C GLU A 140 -31.50 -16.71 -7.19
N ILE A 141 -30.56 -16.66 -6.26
CA ILE A 141 -29.46 -15.72 -6.32
C ILE A 141 -28.17 -16.40 -5.92
N SER A 142 -27.14 -16.14 -6.71
CA SER A 142 -25.80 -16.68 -6.54
C SER A 142 -24.80 -15.53 -6.55
N ILE A 143 -23.87 -15.56 -5.61
CA ILE A 143 -22.79 -14.60 -5.47
C ILE A 143 -21.49 -15.40 -5.44
N GLU A 144 -20.68 -15.21 -6.47
CA GLU A 144 -19.32 -15.77 -6.50
C GLU A 144 -18.45 -15.04 -5.48
N SER A 145 -17.42 -15.72 -4.99
CA SER A 145 -16.36 -15.12 -4.20
C SER A 145 -15.39 -14.32 -5.08
N ALA A 146 -14.43 -13.64 -4.46
CA ALA A 146 -13.38 -12.92 -5.16
C ALA A 146 -12.01 -13.44 -4.73
N TYR A 147 -11.25 -13.95 -5.70
CA TYR A 147 -9.83 -14.26 -5.54
C TYR A 147 -9.03 -12.98 -5.74
N LEU A 148 -8.36 -12.51 -4.69
CA LEU A 148 -7.66 -11.22 -4.70
C LEU A 148 -6.16 -11.41 -4.51
N SER A 149 -5.37 -10.56 -5.15
CA SER A 149 -3.91 -10.55 -5.05
C SER A 149 -3.36 -9.17 -5.38
N ASP A 150 -2.21 -8.83 -4.81
CA ASP A 150 -1.35 -7.69 -5.18
C ASP A 150 0.04 -8.22 -5.58
N HIS A 151 0.96 -7.32 -5.88
CA HIS A 151 2.36 -7.66 -6.15
C HIS A 151 3.10 -8.30 -4.97
N TYR A 152 2.61 -8.20 -3.73
CA TYR A 152 3.15 -8.93 -2.58
C TYR A 152 2.67 -10.38 -2.55
N THR A 153 1.37 -10.57 -2.74
CA THR A 153 0.69 -11.82 -2.45
C THR A 153 0.61 -12.76 -3.64
N HIS A 154 0.78 -12.28 -4.87
CA HIS A 154 0.81 -13.15 -6.06
C HIS A 154 1.98 -14.15 -6.08
N ARG A 155 3.10 -13.84 -5.40
CA ARG A 155 4.28 -14.73 -5.29
C ARG A 155 4.42 -15.39 -3.93
N THR A 156 3.61 -15.01 -2.97
CA THR A 156 3.46 -15.69 -1.68
C THR A 156 2.14 -16.47 -1.70
N THR A 157 1.27 -16.28 -0.72
CA THR A 157 -0.09 -16.81 -0.71
C THR A 157 -1.08 -15.67 -1.01
N PRO A 158 -1.90 -15.73 -2.06
CA PRO A 158 -2.91 -14.70 -2.33
C PRO A 158 -3.92 -14.49 -1.20
N TYR A 159 -4.75 -13.46 -1.28
CA TYR A 159 -5.88 -13.25 -0.37
C TYR A 159 -7.02 -14.19 -0.75
N ILE A 160 -6.78 -15.49 -0.60
CA ILE A 160 -7.74 -16.52 -1.01
C ILE A 160 -8.97 -16.49 -0.09
N PRO A 161 -10.17 -16.80 -0.62
CA PRO A 161 -11.33 -17.06 0.22
C PRO A 161 -11.09 -18.28 1.11
N LEU A 162 -11.41 -18.16 2.39
CA LEU A 162 -11.33 -19.24 3.38
C LEU A 162 -12.68 -19.89 3.65
N SER A 163 -13.75 -19.12 3.56
CA SER A 163 -15.12 -19.56 3.74
C SER A 163 -16.09 -18.56 3.11
N GLY A 164 -17.33 -18.99 2.90
CA GLY A 164 -18.42 -18.14 2.44
C GLY A 164 -19.71 -18.52 3.15
N ARG A 165 -20.52 -17.53 3.51
CA ARG A 165 -21.83 -17.75 4.16
C ARG A 165 -22.86 -16.69 3.80
N VAL A 166 -24.13 -17.05 3.91
CA VAL A 166 -25.25 -16.12 3.94
C VAL A 166 -25.16 -15.33 5.25
N GLU A 167 -25.01 -14.01 5.12
CA GLU A 167 -24.98 -13.12 6.27
C GLU A 167 -26.39 -12.63 6.58
N ARG A 168 -27.07 -12.07 5.58
CA ARG A 168 -28.47 -11.62 5.70
C ARG A 168 -29.20 -11.70 4.38
N ILE A 169 -30.52 -11.78 4.47
CA ILE A 169 -31.41 -11.81 3.31
C ILE A 169 -32.50 -10.78 3.53
N PHE A 170 -32.66 -9.88 2.57
CA PHE A 170 -33.64 -8.80 2.62
C PHE A 170 -34.69 -8.99 1.52
N LEU A 171 -35.95 -8.73 1.85
CA LEU A 171 -37.00 -8.40 0.90
C LEU A 171 -37.20 -6.90 0.90
N LEU A 172 -37.39 -6.34 -0.29
CA LEU A 172 -37.63 -4.91 -0.47
C LEU A 172 -38.42 -4.64 -1.75
N GLU A 173 -38.91 -3.42 -1.90
CA GLU A 173 -39.48 -2.92 -3.15
C GLU A 173 -38.63 -1.76 -3.66
N ARG A 174 -38.47 -1.66 -4.98
CA ARG A 174 -37.68 -0.61 -5.62
C ARG A 174 -38.58 0.34 -6.40
N GLY A 175 -38.36 1.64 -6.19
CA GLY A 175 -38.92 2.73 -6.97
C GLY A 175 -37.85 3.44 -7.81
N PRO A 176 -38.23 4.49 -8.55
CA PRO A 176 -37.29 5.31 -9.32
C PRO A 176 -36.18 5.95 -8.48
N GLY A 177 -36.42 6.20 -7.19
CA GLY A 177 -35.47 6.84 -6.27
C GLY A 177 -34.60 5.86 -5.45
N GLY A 178 -34.73 4.55 -5.66
CA GLY A 178 -34.02 3.53 -4.87
C GLY A 178 -35.01 2.59 -4.18
N VAL A 179 -34.70 2.17 -2.95
CA VAL A 179 -35.61 1.34 -2.15
C VAL A 179 -36.79 2.17 -1.63
N LEU A 180 -38.01 1.63 -1.71
CA LEU A 180 -39.22 2.30 -1.21
C LEU A 180 -39.23 2.34 0.33
N PRO A 181 -39.70 3.44 0.96
CA PRO A 181 -39.63 3.60 2.41
C PRO A 181 -40.43 2.53 3.15
N GLY A 182 -39.83 1.95 4.19
CA GLY A 182 -40.52 0.98 5.06
C GLY A 182 -40.76 -0.41 4.43
N THR A 183 -40.20 -0.69 3.25
CA THR A 183 -40.38 -1.98 2.56
C THR A 183 -39.27 -2.99 2.83
N VAL A 184 -38.16 -2.57 3.46
CA VAL A 184 -37.04 -3.47 3.80
C VAL A 184 -37.43 -4.36 4.97
N HIS A 185 -37.48 -5.67 4.72
CA HIS A 185 -37.72 -6.71 5.71
C HIS A 185 -36.63 -7.75 5.62
N GLU A 186 -36.00 -8.09 6.75
CA GLU A 186 -35.12 -9.25 6.82
C GLU A 186 -35.97 -10.52 6.88
N ILE A 187 -35.62 -11.53 6.08
CA ILE A 187 -36.29 -12.84 6.14
C ILE A 187 -35.44 -13.85 6.87
N ASP A 188 -36.10 -14.78 7.57
CA ASP A 188 -35.40 -15.81 8.32
C ASP A 188 -34.70 -16.77 7.34
N ARG A 189 -33.48 -17.17 7.67
CA ARG A 189 -32.72 -18.16 6.91
C ARG A 189 -33.47 -19.48 6.67
N LYS A 190 -34.40 -19.85 7.56
CA LYS A 190 -35.24 -21.05 7.44
C LYS A 190 -36.25 -20.98 6.28
N ASP A 191 -36.57 -19.77 5.81
CA ASP A 191 -37.50 -19.52 4.69
C ASP A 191 -36.77 -19.57 3.34
N CYS A 192 -35.51 -20.01 3.34
CA CYS A 192 -34.64 -20.10 2.18
C CYS A 192 -33.99 -21.49 2.12
N GLU A 193 -33.86 -22.03 0.93
CA GLU A 193 -32.99 -23.16 0.63
C GLU A 193 -31.58 -22.60 0.36
N VAL A 194 -30.62 -22.93 1.22
CA VAL A 194 -29.21 -22.62 0.95
C VAL A 194 -28.68 -23.65 -0.03
N VAL A 195 -28.39 -23.21 -1.25
CA VAL A 195 -27.92 -24.08 -2.35
C VAL A 195 -26.41 -24.29 -2.23
N ALA A 196 -25.66 -23.22 -1.91
CA ALA A 196 -24.22 -23.29 -1.67
C ALA A 196 -23.77 -22.30 -0.59
N GLU A 197 -22.81 -22.75 0.23
CA GLU A 197 -21.98 -21.92 1.11
C GLU A 197 -20.57 -22.49 1.10
N GLY A 198 -19.64 -21.78 0.49
CA GLY A 198 -18.27 -22.23 0.36
C GLY A 198 -17.32 -21.12 -0.07
N THR A 199 -16.07 -21.49 -0.31
CA THR A 199 -15.01 -20.57 -0.72
C THR A 199 -15.28 -19.89 -2.06
N ASP A 200 -16.02 -20.56 -2.94
CA ASP A 200 -16.20 -20.15 -4.34
C ASP A 200 -17.50 -19.38 -4.56
N GLU A 201 -18.55 -19.71 -3.78
CA GLU A 201 -19.90 -19.21 -3.99
C GLU A 201 -20.73 -19.25 -2.71
N VAL A 202 -21.67 -18.31 -2.60
CA VAL A 202 -22.84 -18.39 -1.73
C VAL A 202 -24.10 -18.21 -2.57
N SER A 203 -25.03 -19.17 -2.50
CA SER A 203 -26.30 -19.11 -3.22
C SER A 203 -27.48 -19.61 -2.41
N ILE A 204 -28.63 -18.98 -2.67
CA ILE A 204 -29.91 -19.33 -2.05
C ILE A 204 -31.00 -19.43 -3.10
N ARG A 205 -32.02 -20.23 -2.79
CA ARG A 205 -33.31 -20.27 -3.47
C ARG A 205 -34.42 -20.02 -2.48
N VAL A 206 -35.44 -19.28 -2.90
CA VAL A 206 -36.61 -18.98 -2.07
C VAL A 206 -37.89 -19.32 -2.81
N ASP A 207 -38.91 -19.78 -2.07
CA ASP A 207 -40.31 -19.83 -2.51
C ASP A 207 -41.16 -19.25 -1.37
N LEU A 208 -41.43 -17.95 -1.47
CA LEU A 208 -42.14 -17.20 -0.45
C LEU A 208 -43.66 -17.15 -0.73
N GLY A 209 -44.07 -17.66 -1.89
CA GLY A 209 -45.45 -17.64 -2.37
C GLY A 209 -45.86 -16.33 -3.07
N LYS A 210 -46.97 -16.41 -3.80
CA LYS A 210 -47.48 -15.38 -4.72
C LYS A 210 -47.65 -13.98 -4.11
N ASN A 211 -47.81 -13.86 -2.79
CA ASN A 211 -47.96 -12.57 -2.12
C ASN A 211 -46.67 -11.72 -2.19
N TYR A 212 -45.53 -12.35 -2.52
CA TYR A 212 -44.24 -11.68 -2.68
C TYR A 212 -43.85 -11.51 -4.15
N ALA A 213 -44.74 -11.85 -5.09
CA ALA A 213 -44.48 -11.70 -6.52
C ALA A 213 -44.07 -10.27 -6.88
N GLY A 214 -43.01 -10.13 -7.68
CA GLY A 214 -42.49 -8.83 -8.13
C GLY A 214 -41.69 -8.04 -7.09
N LYS A 215 -41.61 -8.49 -5.83
CA LYS A 215 -40.67 -7.92 -4.83
C LYS A 215 -39.23 -8.27 -5.18
N THR A 216 -38.29 -7.54 -4.61
CA THR A 216 -36.86 -7.76 -4.78
C THR A 216 -36.31 -8.53 -3.57
N LEU A 217 -35.62 -9.63 -3.85
CA LEU A 217 -34.80 -10.35 -2.89
C LEU A 217 -33.37 -9.83 -3.00
N CYS A 218 -32.76 -9.44 -1.89
CA CYS A 218 -31.35 -9.05 -1.82
C CYS A 218 -30.62 -9.98 -0.85
N LEU A 219 -29.55 -10.61 -1.33
CA LEU A 219 -28.64 -11.42 -0.53
C LEU A 219 -27.41 -10.59 -0.17
N ALA A 220 -27.10 -10.51 1.12
CA ALA A 220 -25.79 -10.15 1.62
C ALA A 220 -25.02 -11.45 1.93
N ALA A 221 -24.04 -11.77 1.08
CA ALA A 221 -23.13 -12.90 1.29
C ALA A 221 -21.79 -12.40 1.85
N GLY A 222 -21.26 -13.09 2.86
CA GLY A 222 -19.95 -12.82 3.43
C GLY A 222 -18.93 -13.83 2.95
N PHE A 223 -17.75 -13.36 2.56
CA PHE A 223 -16.59 -14.18 2.23
C PHE A 223 -15.42 -13.81 3.13
N GLU A 224 -14.87 -14.79 3.83
CA GLU A 224 -13.66 -14.64 4.64
C GLU A 224 -12.44 -14.71 3.75
N HIS A 225 -11.46 -13.83 3.94
CA HIS A 225 -10.23 -13.80 3.18
C HIS A 225 -9.03 -14.12 4.06
N PHE A 226 -8.02 -14.77 3.47
CA PHE A 226 -6.75 -15.07 4.14
C PHE A 226 -5.91 -13.79 4.37
N THR A 227 -6.31 -13.01 5.38
CA THR A 227 -5.62 -11.83 5.89
C THR A 227 -6.28 -11.37 7.20
N PRO A 228 -5.51 -10.81 8.15
CA PRO A 228 -6.09 -10.19 9.34
C PRO A 228 -7.11 -9.12 8.97
N ALA A 229 -8.18 -9.02 9.76
CA ALA A 229 -9.09 -7.89 9.68
C ALA A 229 -8.37 -6.60 10.08
N VAL A 230 -8.58 -5.52 9.33
CA VAL A 230 -8.03 -4.19 9.65
C VAL A 230 -8.50 -3.69 11.04
N PHE A 231 -9.67 -4.15 11.48
CA PHE A 231 -10.25 -3.85 12.79
C PHE A 231 -9.98 -4.94 13.84
N ALA A 232 -9.18 -5.96 13.53
CA ALA A 232 -8.84 -7.00 14.49
C ALA A 232 -8.21 -6.39 15.76
N PRO A 233 -8.65 -6.80 16.96
CA PRO A 233 -8.14 -6.26 18.22
C PRO A 233 -6.65 -6.54 18.43
N HIS A 234 -6.15 -7.70 17.96
CA HIS A 234 -4.75 -8.10 18.17
C HIS A 234 -3.81 -7.71 17.03
N LEU A 235 -4.29 -7.00 16.00
CA LEU A 235 -3.46 -6.64 14.84
C LEU A 235 -2.24 -5.79 15.22
N LEU A 236 -2.43 -4.78 16.08
CA LEU A 236 -1.36 -3.88 16.48
C LEU A 236 -0.33 -4.60 17.37
N GLU A 237 -0.79 -5.40 18.33
CA GLU A 237 0.06 -6.21 19.20
C GLU A 237 0.90 -7.21 18.37
N TYR A 238 0.26 -7.89 17.41
CA TYR A 238 0.96 -8.84 16.55
C TYR A 238 2.02 -8.15 15.66
N GLN A 239 1.71 -6.96 15.14
CA GLN A 239 2.66 -6.15 14.40
C GLN A 239 3.87 -5.75 15.25
N GLU A 240 3.65 -5.37 16.51
CA GLU A 240 4.76 -5.06 17.43
C GLU A 240 5.60 -6.30 17.72
N GLY A 241 4.97 -7.45 18.01
CA GLY A 241 5.67 -8.71 18.23
C GLY A 241 6.49 -9.17 17.02
N LEU A 242 6.01 -8.90 15.80
CA LEU A 242 6.76 -9.16 14.56
C LEU A 242 8.01 -8.28 14.45
N LEU A 243 7.93 -7.01 14.84
CA LEU A 243 9.11 -6.12 14.89
C LEU A 243 10.10 -6.61 15.95
N GLU A 244 9.62 -6.94 17.16
CA GLU A 244 10.43 -7.42 18.27
C GLU A 244 11.17 -8.73 17.96
N LEU A 245 10.56 -9.62 17.17
CA LEU A 245 11.19 -10.88 16.72
C LEU A 245 12.52 -10.66 15.98
N TYR A 246 12.68 -9.51 15.33
CA TYR A 246 13.88 -9.11 14.58
C TYR A 246 14.73 -8.06 15.31
N GLY A 247 14.33 -7.65 16.53
CA GLY A 247 14.92 -6.52 17.25
C GLY A 247 16.39 -6.68 17.66
N ASP A 248 16.91 -7.90 17.68
CA ASP A 248 18.33 -8.20 17.92
C ASP A 248 19.21 -8.10 16.66
N LEU A 249 18.60 -7.99 15.47
CA LEU A 249 19.34 -7.88 14.22
C LEU A 249 19.75 -6.44 13.94
N PRO A 250 20.91 -6.21 13.29
CA PRO A 250 21.39 -4.87 12.97
C PRO A 250 20.69 -4.29 11.72
N LEU A 251 19.36 -4.26 11.71
CA LEU A 251 18.56 -3.65 10.66
C LEU A 251 18.73 -2.12 10.65
N ALA A 252 18.78 -1.53 9.46
CA ALA A 252 18.79 -0.08 9.26
C ALA A 252 17.38 0.54 9.34
N GLY A 253 16.35 -0.30 9.41
CA GLY A 253 14.96 0.12 9.41
C GLY A 253 13.99 -1.02 9.23
N ALA A 254 12.72 -0.68 9.11
CA ALA A 254 11.66 -1.59 8.71
C ALA A 254 10.81 -0.99 7.60
N CYS A 255 10.30 -1.83 6.72
CA CYS A 255 9.40 -1.45 5.66
C CYS A 255 7.97 -1.93 5.93
N LYS A 256 7.00 -1.14 5.48
CA LYS A 256 5.61 -1.52 5.27
C LYS A 256 5.13 -0.84 3.99
N ASP A 257 4.72 -1.66 3.05
CA ASP A 257 4.50 -1.25 1.67
C ASP A 257 3.02 -1.39 1.31
N GLU A 258 2.31 -0.27 1.14
CA GLU A 258 0.92 -0.22 0.66
C GLU A 258 -0.09 -0.99 1.55
N TRP A 259 -0.06 -0.68 2.84
CA TRP A 259 -0.98 -1.25 3.79
C TRP A 259 -2.45 -0.93 3.44
N GLY A 260 -3.35 -1.85 3.79
CA GLY A 260 -4.79 -1.67 3.68
C GLY A 260 -5.50 -3.00 3.49
N PHE A 261 -6.80 -2.95 3.22
CA PHE A 261 -7.61 -4.11 2.86
C PHE A 261 -7.05 -4.84 1.61
N PRO A 262 -7.46 -6.08 1.31
CA PRO A 262 -7.09 -6.70 0.05
C PRO A 262 -7.41 -5.81 -1.17
N PRO A 263 -6.58 -5.83 -2.22
CA PRO A 263 -6.73 -4.96 -3.38
C PRO A 263 -7.97 -5.30 -4.21
N ASP A 264 -8.64 -4.27 -4.72
CA ASP A 264 -9.66 -4.37 -5.76
C ASP A 264 -9.32 -3.37 -6.86
N PHE A 265 -8.70 -3.85 -7.94
CA PHE A 265 -8.24 -3.01 -9.06
C PHE A 265 -9.36 -2.25 -9.77
N LYS A 266 -10.63 -2.64 -9.58
CA LYS A 266 -11.80 -1.96 -10.16
C LYS A 266 -12.39 -0.92 -9.22
N GLY A 267 -12.03 -0.92 -7.93
CA GLY A 267 -12.60 0.00 -6.93
C GLY A 267 -14.11 -0.15 -6.73
N CYS A 268 -14.66 -1.34 -7.00
CA CYS A 268 -16.09 -1.68 -6.89
C CYS A 268 -17.02 -0.63 -7.53
N PRO A 269 -17.10 -0.55 -8.88
CA PRO A 269 -17.90 0.46 -9.56
C PRO A 269 -19.38 0.42 -9.13
N ASP A 270 -19.92 -0.77 -8.89
CA ASP A 270 -21.33 -0.99 -8.52
C ASP A 270 -21.66 -0.67 -7.05
N LYS A 271 -20.64 -0.39 -6.21
CA LYS A 271 -20.78 -0.05 -4.78
C LYS A 271 -21.64 -1.05 -4.01
N ASN A 272 -21.33 -2.32 -4.19
CA ASN A 272 -22.06 -3.45 -3.62
C ASN A 272 -21.15 -4.50 -2.96
N ASP A 273 -19.84 -4.22 -2.83
CA ASP A 273 -18.87 -5.09 -2.18
C ASP A 273 -18.09 -4.29 -1.11
N TYR A 274 -18.25 -4.66 0.17
CA TYR A 274 -17.77 -3.91 1.32
C TYR A 274 -16.87 -4.72 2.26
N TRP A 275 -15.77 -4.13 2.71
CA TRP A 275 -14.91 -4.73 3.72
C TRP A 275 -15.59 -4.75 5.10
N TYR A 276 -15.61 -5.92 5.71
CA TYR A 276 -16.34 -6.22 6.94
C TYR A 276 -15.50 -7.06 7.91
N SER A 277 -15.80 -6.89 9.19
CA SER A 277 -15.46 -7.82 10.26
C SER A 277 -16.44 -7.53 11.39
N THR A 278 -16.63 -8.49 12.29
CA THR A 278 -17.43 -8.26 13.51
C THR A 278 -16.92 -7.05 14.27
N TYR A 279 -15.60 -6.91 14.40
CA TYR A 279 -14.96 -5.75 15.05
C TYR A 279 -15.22 -4.41 14.35
N ARG A 280 -15.25 -4.39 13.00
CA ARG A 280 -15.65 -3.19 12.26
C ARG A 280 -17.12 -2.86 12.50
N ALA A 281 -17.98 -3.88 12.52
CA ALA A 281 -19.41 -3.70 12.77
C ALA A 281 -19.68 -3.16 14.19
N GLU A 282 -18.92 -3.63 15.18
CA GLU A 282 -18.96 -3.14 16.56
C GLU A 282 -18.53 -1.68 16.64
N ALA A 283 -17.38 -1.32 16.07
CA ALA A 283 -16.90 0.06 16.02
C ALA A 283 -17.90 0.98 15.29
N TYR A 284 -18.49 0.50 14.18
CA TYR A 284 -19.51 1.25 13.44
C TYR A 284 -20.75 1.48 14.31
N ARG A 285 -21.24 0.43 14.98
CA ARG A 285 -22.41 0.50 15.87
C ARG A 285 -22.19 1.47 17.02
N GLU A 286 -20.99 1.48 17.61
CA GLU A 286 -20.61 2.41 18.68
C GLU A 286 -20.57 3.86 18.20
N GLU A 287 -19.95 4.14 17.06
CA GLU A 287 -19.82 5.51 16.54
C GLU A 287 -21.10 6.05 15.85
N MET A 288 -22.06 5.17 15.52
CA MET A 288 -23.30 5.51 14.79
C MET A 288 -24.57 5.22 15.58
N ASP A 289 -24.54 5.40 16.91
CA ASP A 289 -25.70 5.34 17.80
C ASP A 289 -26.51 4.02 17.67
N GLY A 290 -25.82 2.89 17.61
CA GLY A 290 -26.45 1.57 17.55
C GLY A 290 -26.84 1.09 16.15
N ARG A 291 -26.49 1.83 15.08
CA ARG A 291 -26.80 1.41 13.71
C ARG A 291 -26.12 0.11 13.30
N ASP A 292 -26.81 -0.63 12.44
CA ASP A 292 -26.38 -1.92 11.91
C ASP A 292 -25.63 -1.75 10.58
N LEU A 293 -24.37 -2.16 10.56
CA LEU A 293 -23.50 -2.00 9.39
C LEU A 293 -23.99 -2.78 8.16
N ILE A 294 -24.51 -4.00 8.31
CA ILE A 294 -24.99 -4.79 7.15
C ILE A 294 -26.26 -4.15 6.58
N ARG A 295 -27.14 -3.65 7.45
CA ARG A 295 -28.32 -2.90 6.99
C ARG A 295 -27.93 -1.59 6.30
N ASP A 296 -26.87 -0.94 6.76
CA ASP A 296 -26.36 0.27 6.12
C ASP A 296 -25.63 -0.02 4.80
N PHE A 297 -25.04 -1.20 4.59
CA PHE A 297 -24.55 -1.59 3.25
C PHE A 297 -25.67 -1.54 2.21
N LEU A 298 -26.86 -2.04 2.54
CA LEU A 298 -28.04 -1.94 1.67
C LEU A 298 -28.39 -0.48 1.35
N LEU A 299 -28.41 0.39 2.37
CA LEU A 299 -28.68 1.83 2.22
C LEU A 299 -27.62 2.51 1.34
N MET A 300 -26.35 2.19 1.54
CA MET A 300 -25.24 2.80 0.81
C MET A 300 -25.23 2.34 -0.67
N THR A 301 -25.56 1.08 -0.95
CA THR A 301 -25.65 0.53 -2.32
C THR A 301 -26.85 1.09 -3.07
N TYR A 302 -28.06 0.86 -2.57
CA TYR A 302 -29.28 1.10 -3.34
C TYR A 302 -29.94 2.45 -3.06
N GLY A 303 -29.59 3.11 -1.96
CA GLY A 303 -30.37 4.23 -1.43
C GLY A 303 -31.75 3.81 -0.93
N GLU A 304 -32.40 4.71 -0.19
CA GLU A 304 -33.79 4.55 0.24
C GLU A 304 -34.46 5.92 0.15
N GLU A 305 -35.64 5.98 -0.46
CA GLU A 305 -36.32 7.25 -0.72
C GLU A 305 -36.59 7.98 0.60
N GLY A 306 -36.26 9.27 0.65
CA GLY A 306 -36.40 10.07 1.87
C GLY A 306 -35.35 9.81 2.95
N LYS A 307 -34.32 8.99 2.66
CA LYS A 307 -33.16 8.74 3.54
C LYS A 307 -31.82 9.15 2.91
N GLU A 308 -31.84 10.14 2.03
CA GLU A 308 -30.65 10.60 1.32
C GLU A 308 -29.59 11.15 2.28
N ALA A 309 -30.02 11.85 3.33
CA ALA A 309 -29.12 12.39 4.36
C ALA A 309 -28.47 11.27 5.18
N GLU A 310 -29.22 10.23 5.55
CA GLU A 310 -28.70 9.05 6.24
C GLU A 310 -27.72 8.27 5.36
N ARG A 311 -28.01 8.15 4.06
CA ARG A 311 -27.09 7.51 3.11
C ARG A 311 -25.76 8.27 3.05
N VAL A 312 -25.81 9.60 2.90
CA VAL A 312 -24.61 10.44 2.92
C VAL A 312 -23.83 10.25 4.23
N LYS A 313 -24.52 10.26 5.38
CA LYS A 313 -23.90 10.05 6.70
C LYS A 313 -23.23 8.69 6.80
N ALA A 314 -23.91 7.62 6.37
CA ALA A 314 -23.40 6.25 6.41
C ALA A 314 -22.14 6.09 5.56
N ILE A 315 -22.16 6.56 4.31
CA ILE A 315 -20.99 6.49 3.41
C ILE A 315 -19.81 7.28 3.98
N ASN A 316 -20.03 8.53 4.39
CA ASN A 316 -18.98 9.37 4.97
C ASN A 316 -18.37 8.71 6.22
N HIS A 317 -19.22 8.13 7.07
CA HIS A 317 -18.76 7.47 8.27
C HIS A 317 -17.95 6.21 7.96
N PHE A 318 -18.46 5.34 7.10
CA PHE A 318 -17.80 4.10 6.69
C PHE A 318 -16.41 4.36 6.08
N MET A 319 -16.30 5.36 5.18
CA MET A 319 -15.03 5.73 4.55
C MET A 319 -14.06 6.38 5.54
N ARG A 320 -14.56 7.21 6.46
CA ARG A 320 -13.75 7.82 7.51
C ARG A 320 -13.18 6.79 8.48
N MET A 321 -13.93 5.74 8.80
CA MET A 321 -13.42 4.63 9.62
C MET A 321 -12.25 3.93 8.93
N SER A 322 -12.35 3.64 7.61
CA SER A 322 -11.23 3.06 6.85
C SER A 322 -9.98 3.96 6.92
N TYR A 323 -10.14 5.25 6.61
CA TYR A 323 -9.06 6.24 6.62
C TYR A 323 -8.36 6.32 7.98
N ARG A 324 -9.14 6.43 9.07
CA ARG A 324 -8.60 6.56 10.43
C ARG A 324 -7.89 5.30 10.88
N ARG A 325 -8.50 4.13 10.67
CA ARG A 325 -7.93 2.87 11.17
C ARG A 325 -6.64 2.50 10.43
N ASN A 326 -6.57 2.69 9.12
CA ASN A 326 -5.32 2.45 8.39
C ASN A 326 -4.23 3.47 8.79
N GLY A 327 -4.58 4.75 8.95
CA GLY A 327 -3.65 5.75 9.48
C GLY A 327 -3.14 5.45 10.90
N GLU A 328 -3.98 4.88 11.77
CA GLU A 328 -3.60 4.41 13.09
C GLU A 328 -2.59 3.25 13.02
N ILE A 329 -2.85 2.25 12.17
CA ILE A 329 -1.96 1.10 11.97
C ILE A 329 -0.59 1.54 11.45
N GLU A 330 -0.58 2.46 10.49
CA GLU A 330 0.65 3.03 9.93
C GLU A 330 1.43 3.86 10.95
N THR A 331 0.72 4.68 11.73
CA THR A 331 1.34 5.44 12.82
C THR A 331 1.88 4.53 13.92
N HIS A 332 1.18 3.44 14.22
CA HIS A 332 1.62 2.42 15.16
C HIS A 332 2.89 1.72 14.65
N PHE A 333 2.92 1.32 13.38
CA PHE A 333 4.10 0.72 12.74
C PHE A 333 5.30 1.65 12.86
N TYR A 334 5.14 2.92 12.49
CA TYR A 334 6.19 3.93 12.63
C TYR A 334 6.75 3.97 14.05
N ARG A 335 5.88 4.11 15.06
CA ARG A 335 6.31 4.23 16.47
C ARG A 335 6.98 2.95 16.98
N ALA A 336 6.43 1.79 16.64
CA ALA A 336 6.98 0.50 17.05
C ALA A 336 8.36 0.26 16.42
N THR A 337 8.55 0.58 15.13
CA THR A 337 9.87 0.52 14.48
C THR A 337 10.89 1.40 15.19
N LYS A 338 10.53 2.65 15.52
CA LYS A 338 11.43 3.56 16.26
C LYS A 338 11.74 3.09 17.68
N LYS A 339 10.80 2.39 18.32
CA LYS A 339 10.96 1.80 19.65
C LYS A 339 11.93 0.61 19.61
N VAL A 340 11.78 -0.29 18.63
CA VAL A 340 12.55 -1.54 18.53
C VAL A 340 13.95 -1.31 17.98
N PHE A 341 14.07 -0.56 16.87
CA PHE A 341 15.34 -0.42 16.13
C PHE A 341 16.06 0.91 16.39
N GLY A 342 15.46 1.82 17.18
CA GLY A 342 16.01 3.13 17.51
C GLY A 342 15.46 4.27 16.66
N GLN A 343 15.72 5.51 17.09
CA GLN A 343 15.14 6.72 16.47
C GLN A 343 15.63 6.95 15.04
N ASP A 344 16.85 6.50 14.73
CA ASP A 344 17.47 6.65 13.41
C ASP A 344 17.04 5.56 12.42
N ALA A 345 16.33 4.53 12.88
CA ALA A 345 15.87 3.43 12.02
C ALA A 345 14.85 3.91 10.99
N LEU A 346 15.10 3.68 9.71
CA LEU A 346 14.22 4.14 8.62
C LEU A 346 12.88 3.41 8.64
N VAL A 347 11.78 4.15 8.56
CA VAL A 347 10.44 3.63 8.24
C VAL A 347 10.14 3.89 6.77
N ALA A 348 10.30 2.85 5.96
CA ALA A 348 9.94 2.79 4.54
C ALA A 348 8.69 1.89 4.37
N THR A 349 8.12 1.63 3.20
CA THR A 349 8.26 2.37 1.94
C THR A 349 7.13 3.39 1.87
N HIS A 350 6.13 3.20 1.02
CA HIS A 350 5.04 4.14 0.75
C HIS A 350 3.65 3.53 0.99
N PRO A 351 2.64 4.37 1.29
CA PRO A 351 1.24 3.94 1.40
C PRO A 351 0.48 3.94 0.06
N THR A 352 1.11 4.41 -1.03
CA THR A 352 0.49 4.57 -2.36
C THR A 352 0.44 3.24 -3.11
N TRP A 353 -0.70 2.55 -3.09
CA TRP A 353 -0.91 1.25 -3.77
C TRP A 353 -1.23 1.39 -5.26
N TYR A 354 -2.00 2.41 -5.59
CA TYR A 354 -2.40 2.74 -6.93
C TYR A 354 -1.80 4.10 -7.29
N PRO A 355 -1.35 4.32 -8.55
CA PRO A 355 -0.64 5.55 -8.88
C PRO A 355 -1.44 6.83 -8.68
N PHE A 356 -2.77 6.77 -8.57
CA PHE A 356 -3.63 7.94 -8.47
C PHE A 356 -4.52 7.89 -7.22
N PRO A 357 -4.76 9.04 -6.56
CA PRO A 357 -5.66 9.13 -5.42
C PRO A 357 -7.11 9.01 -5.91
N GLY A 358 -7.57 7.78 -6.11
CA GLY A 358 -8.83 7.44 -6.75
C GLY A 358 -9.55 6.26 -6.13
N VAL A 359 -10.55 5.73 -6.83
CA VAL A 359 -11.49 4.73 -6.30
C VAL A 359 -10.82 3.44 -5.81
N GLN A 360 -9.67 3.08 -6.39
CA GLN A 360 -8.81 1.98 -5.98
C GLN A 360 -8.28 2.20 -4.55
N GLU A 361 -7.69 3.37 -4.30
CA GLU A 361 -7.19 3.78 -2.98
C GLU A 361 -8.30 3.92 -1.94
N PHE A 362 -9.45 4.45 -2.36
CA PHE A 362 -10.58 4.62 -1.44
C PHE A 362 -11.00 3.28 -0.84
N LYS A 363 -11.08 2.24 -1.68
CA LYS A 363 -11.42 0.88 -1.23
C LYS A 363 -10.27 0.20 -0.49
N LYS A 364 -9.02 0.46 -0.88
CA LYS A 364 -7.81 -0.15 -0.30
C LYS A 364 -7.54 0.33 1.12
N ASN A 365 -7.45 1.64 1.35
CA ASN A 365 -7.03 2.18 2.65
C ASN A 365 -7.86 3.41 3.10
N GLY A 366 -8.79 3.88 2.26
CA GLY A 366 -9.53 5.12 2.54
C GLY A 366 -8.68 6.37 2.26
N LEU A 367 -7.76 6.28 1.29
CA LEU A 367 -6.76 7.29 0.92
C LEU A 367 -6.00 7.83 2.14
N ASP A 368 -5.27 6.93 2.81
CA ASP A 368 -4.52 7.25 4.02
C ASP A 368 -3.14 7.87 3.76
N TRP A 369 -2.82 8.21 2.51
CA TRP A 369 -1.49 8.64 2.08
C TRP A 369 -0.91 9.78 2.93
N TRP A 370 -1.71 10.78 3.25
CA TRP A 370 -1.28 11.94 4.05
C TRP A 370 -1.31 11.70 5.57
N ILE A 371 -1.87 10.60 6.06
CA ILE A 371 -1.86 10.25 7.50
C ILE A 371 -0.83 9.15 7.83
N ALA A 372 -0.46 8.33 6.85
CA ALA A 372 0.55 7.29 7.00
C ALA A 372 1.96 7.89 7.19
N LYS A 373 2.37 8.03 8.46
CA LYS A 373 3.64 8.64 8.82
C LYS A 373 4.83 7.84 8.26
N ARG A 374 5.79 8.54 7.66
CA ARG A 374 7.07 8.02 7.17
C ARG A 374 8.20 8.98 7.54
N ASP A 375 9.45 8.49 7.47
CA ASP A 375 10.64 9.36 7.62
C ASP A 375 10.98 10.08 6.31
N LEU A 376 10.73 9.43 5.18
CA LEU A 376 10.90 9.98 3.84
C LEU A 376 9.55 9.97 3.12
N ALA A 377 9.29 11.00 2.32
CA ALA A 377 8.13 11.02 1.45
C ALA A 377 8.35 10.08 0.27
N GLN A 378 8.02 8.81 0.46
CA GLN A 378 8.11 7.80 -0.59
C GLN A 378 6.76 7.64 -1.29
N THR A 379 6.79 7.40 -2.60
CA THR A 379 5.61 7.09 -3.42
C THR A 379 5.93 6.01 -4.45
N ASP A 380 4.88 5.47 -5.04
CA ASP A 380 4.91 4.48 -6.12
C ASP A 380 5.02 5.13 -7.51
N GLU A 381 5.41 4.33 -8.53
CA GLU A 381 6.10 4.76 -9.77
C GLU A 381 5.53 6.02 -10.45
N SER A 382 4.22 6.03 -10.64
CA SER A 382 3.51 7.01 -11.48
C SER A 382 2.69 8.01 -10.65
N THR A 383 2.94 8.06 -9.34
CA THR A 383 2.27 8.99 -8.43
C THR A 383 2.45 10.46 -8.89
N PRO A 384 1.39 11.29 -8.97
CA PRO A 384 1.51 12.68 -9.43
C PRO A 384 2.54 13.50 -8.65
N TYR A 385 3.27 14.38 -9.34
CA TYR A 385 4.25 15.28 -8.70
C TYR A 385 3.63 16.16 -7.59
N SER A 386 2.36 16.56 -7.77
CA SER A 386 1.60 17.31 -6.77
C SER A 386 1.38 16.54 -5.47
N VAL A 387 1.29 15.21 -5.54
CA VAL A 387 1.23 14.34 -4.36
C VAL A 387 2.62 14.19 -3.75
N ARG A 388 3.64 13.88 -4.56
CA ARG A 388 5.03 13.67 -4.08
C ARG A 388 5.56 14.87 -3.28
N THR A 389 5.37 16.07 -3.84
CA THR A 389 5.78 17.33 -3.20
C THR A 389 4.98 17.66 -1.94
N SER A 390 3.67 17.38 -1.95
CA SER A 390 2.83 17.54 -0.75
C SER A 390 3.24 16.61 0.39
N LEU A 391 3.59 15.35 0.09
CA LEU A 391 4.04 14.38 1.09
C LEU A 391 5.40 14.76 1.67
N ALA A 392 6.32 15.27 0.85
CA ALA A 392 7.60 15.82 1.33
C ALA A 392 7.37 16.90 2.38
N LYS A 393 6.47 17.86 2.10
CA LYS A 393 6.08 18.91 3.05
C LYS A 393 5.36 18.37 4.29
N LYS A 394 4.45 17.41 4.10
CA LYS A 394 3.67 16.80 5.19
C LYS A 394 4.57 16.14 6.24
N TRP A 395 5.64 15.49 5.79
CA TRP A 395 6.55 14.76 6.68
C TRP A 395 7.83 15.55 7.03
N GLY A 396 7.97 16.78 6.54
CA GLY A 396 9.18 17.58 6.75
C GLY A 396 10.41 16.97 6.06
N SER A 397 10.20 16.11 5.06
CA SER A 397 11.27 15.47 4.30
C SER A 397 11.79 16.44 3.25
N ARG A 398 13.11 16.65 3.21
CA ARG A 398 13.77 17.59 2.25
C ARG A 398 13.57 17.18 0.79
N ILE A 399 13.46 15.87 0.57
CA ILE A 399 13.28 15.24 -0.73
C ILE A 399 11.99 14.40 -0.72
N TRP A 400 11.55 14.00 -1.89
CA TRP A 400 10.66 12.85 -2.05
C TRP A 400 11.40 11.72 -2.78
N CYS A 401 11.00 10.48 -2.53
CA CYS A 401 11.54 9.31 -3.21
C CYS A 401 10.43 8.64 -4.01
N ASN A 402 10.73 8.26 -5.24
CA ASN A 402 9.83 7.44 -6.05
C ASN A 402 10.39 6.02 -6.11
N MET A 403 9.66 5.03 -5.56
CA MET A 403 9.94 3.64 -5.88
C MET A 403 9.62 3.49 -7.36
N TYR A 404 10.66 3.44 -8.19
CA TYR A 404 10.50 3.51 -9.63
C TYR A 404 10.94 2.20 -10.26
N TYR A 405 10.06 1.62 -11.07
CA TYR A 405 10.44 0.67 -12.09
C TYR A 405 9.90 1.04 -13.46
N SER A 406 10.64 0.60 -14.47
CA SER A 406 10.19 0.44 -15.84
C SER A 406 10.78 -0.87 -16.37
N GLU A 407 10.15 -1.42 -17.40
CA GLU A 407 10.73 -2.50 -18.18
C GLU A 407 12.00 -2.04 -18.91
N ASP A 408 12.05 -0.78 -19.36
CA ASP A 408 13.20 -0.18 -20.06
C ASP A 408 14.17 0.49 -19.06
N PRO A 409 15.43 0.01 -18.95
CA PRO A 409 16.45 0.64 -18.12
C PRO A 409 16.74 2.11 -18.44
N GLU A 410 16.46 2.59 -19.66
CA GLU A 410 16.63 4.01 -20.03
C GLU A 410 15.63 4.93 -19.34
N ASP A 411 14.45 4.44 -18.97
CA ASP A 411 13.44 5.26 -18.29
C ASP A 411 13.89 5.68 -16.89
N TYR A 412 14.74 4.89 -16.23
CA TYR A 412 15.35 5.25 -14.94
C TYR A 412 16.22 6.51 -15.07
N VAL A 413 16.89 6.70 -16.21
CA VAL A 413 17.68 7.90 -16.46
C VAL A 413 16.77 9.12 -16.61
N ARG A 414 15.64 8.95 -17.30
CA ARG A 414 14.66 10.03 -17.47
C ARG A 414 14.04 10.40 -16.14
N GLU A 415 13.65 9.42 -15.34
CA GLU A 415 13.05 9.65 -14.02
C GLU A 415 14.05 10.33 -13.08
N MET A 416 15.32 9.91 -13.06
CA MET A 416 16.36 10.50 -12.22
C MET A 416 16.52 12.00 -12.50
N TRP A 417 16.65 12.36 -13.78
CA TRP A 417 16.81 13.78 -14.15
C TRP A 417 15.53 14.59 -14.00
N ARG A 418 14.35 14.03 -14.29
CA ARG A 418 13.07 14.73 -14.11
C ARG A 418 12.74 14.94 -12.63
N GLY A 419 12.93 13.92 -11.82
CA GLY A 419 12.73 13.97 -10.38
C GLY A 419 13.65 15.01 -9.74
N ALA A 420 14.92 15.05 -10.11
CA ALA A 420 15.89 16.01 -9.59
C ALA A 420 15.43 17.48 -9.73
N LEU A 421 14.71 17.83 -10.81
CA LEU A 421 14.19 19.19 -11.04
C LEU A 421 13.13 19.64 -10.02
N SER A 422 12.54 18.70 -9.28
CA SER A 422 11.51 18.97 -8.27
C SER A 422 11.84 18.38 -6.91
N GLY A 423 13.13 18.10 -6.65
CA GLY A 423 13.62 17.59 -5.37
C GLY A 423 13.46 16.08 -5.17
N GLY A 424 13.25 15.31 -6.24
CA GLY A 424 13.03 13.87 -6.20
C GLY A 424 14.30 13.03 -6.25
N ARG A 425 14.25 11.84 -5.62
CA ARG A 425 15.22 10.73 -5.73
C ARG A 425 14.50 9.46 -6.15
N ILE A 426 15.26 8.48 -6.62
CA ILE A 426 14.72 7.15 -6.93
C ILE A 426 15.01 6.19 -5.78
N ASN A 427 14.00 5.43 -5.36
CA ASN A 427 14.20 4.14 -4.73
C ASN A 427 14.19 3.08 -5.84
N TYR A 428 15.35 2.49 -6.15
CA TYR A 428 15.54 1.71 -7.37
C TYR A 428 14.94 0.31 -7.26
N HIS A 429 13.74 0.13 -7.82
CA HIS A 429 13.13 -1.18 -8.02
C HIS A 429 13.78 -1.87 -9.25
N PRO A 430 13.99 -3.21 -9.26
CA PRO A 430 14.46 -3.92 -10.45
C PRO A 430 13.48 -3.78 -11.63
N PRO A 431 13.92 -3.87 -12.90
CA PRO A 431 13.00 -3.77 -14.05
C PRO A 431 11.84 -4.77 -13.98
N TRP A 432 10.63 -4.25 -14.20
CA TRP A 432 9.40 -5.04 -14.20
C TRP A 432 8.40 -4.52 -15.25
N PRO A 433 7.74 -5.40 -16.01
CA PRO A 433 8.04 -6.83 -16.20
C PRO A 433 9.47 -7.07 -16.71
N THR A 434 10.01 -8.29 -16.56
CA THR A 434 11.38 -8.62 -17.00
C THR A 434 11.48 -9.04 -18.46
N THR A 435 10.49 -8.71 -19.30
CA THR A 435 10.39 -9.20 -20.68
C THR A 435 11.53 -8.68 -21.57
N GLN A 436 11.92 -7.41 -21.44
CA GLN A 436 13.09 -6.86 -22.15
C GLN A 436 14.45 -7.32 -21.60
N THR A 437 14.55 -7.59 -20.30
CA THR A 437 15.82 -7.89 -19.63
C THR A 437 16.09 -9.39 -19.47
N GLY A 438 15.06 -10.23 -19.64
CA GLY A 438 15.12 -11.69 -19.58
C GLY A 438 15.14 -12.27 -18.16
N SER A 439 15.68 -11.57 -17.16
CA SER A 439 15.66 -11.97 -15.75
C SER A 439 15.79 -10.78 -14.81
N LEU A 440 15.37 -10.94 -13.55
CA LEU A 440 15.52 -9.90 -12.53
C LEU A 440 16.98 -9.50 -12.32
N MET A 441 17.90 -10.46 -12.24
CA MET A 441 19.33 -10.19 -12.06
C MET A 441 19.95 -9.46 -13.27
N ALA A 442 19.59 -9.85 -14.49
CA ALA A 442 20.05 -9.15 -15.69
C ALA A 442 19.49 -7.73 -15.77
N GLY A 443 18.21 -7.55 -15.41
CA GLY A 443 17.58 -6.23 -15.31
C GLY A 443 18.23 -5.36 -14.25
N GLN A 444 18.54 -5.92 -13.07
CA GLN A 444 19.24 -5.20 -12.01
C GLN A 444 20.62 -4.74 -12.49
N LYS A 445 21.40 -5.62 -13.12
CA LYS A 445 22.70 -5.25 -13.71
C LYS A 445 22.58 -4.14 -14.75
N ALA A 446 21.51 -4.13 -15.54
CA ALA A 446 21.24 -3.07 -16.48
C ALA A 446 21.00 -1.74 -15.76
N VAL A 447 20.09 -1.69 -14.77
CA VAL A 447 19.83 -0.46 -13.99
C VAL A 447 21.07 0.07 -13.30
N LEU A 448 21.90 -0.81 -12.74
CA LEU A 448 23.15 -0.49 -12.06
C LEU A 448 24.33 -0.16 -13.00
N GLY A 449 24.07 0.05 -14.29
CA GLY A 449 25.08 0.50 -15.24
C GLY A 449 25.81 1.76 -14.76
N SER A 450 27.13 1.81 -14.95
CA SER A 450 28.03 2.83 -14.38
C SER A 450 27.58 4.26 -14.66
N ASP A 451 27.00 4.53 -15.82
CA ASP A 451 26.61 5.88 -16.23
C ASP A 451 25.40 6.39 -15.45
N ARG A 452 24.47 5.49 -15.15
CA ARG A 452 23.27 5.79 -14.36
C ARG A 452 23.63 6.05 -12.90
N MET A 453 24.44 5.16 -12.32
CA MET A 453 24.88 5.29 -10.93
C MET A 453 25.80 6.51 -10.72
N ARG A 454 26.61 6.88 -11.72
CA ARG A 454 27.32 8.18 -11.71
C ARG A 454 26.37 9.38 -11.74
N GLY A 455 25.26 9.27 -12.47
CA GLY A 455 24.18 10.26 -12.44
C GLY A 455 23.59 10.41 -11.05
N GLU A 456 23.25 9.31 -10.39
CA GLU A 456 22.69 9.30 -9.05
C GLU A 456 23.62 9.96 -8.03
N VAL A 457 24.92 9.64 -8.07
CA VAL A 457 25.93 10.29 -7.21
C VAL A 457 25.99 11.80 -7.45
N ARG A 458 25.77 12.28 -8.69
CA ARG A 458 25.71 13.73 -8.97
C ARG A 458 24.42 14.36 -8.44
N VAL A 459 23.29 13.66 -8.53
CA VAL A 459 22.01 14.12 -7.99
C VAL A 459 22.09 14.24 -6.46
N ARG A 460 22.75 13.30 -5.77
CA ARG A 460 23.02 13.37 -4.32
C ARG A 460 23.76 14.65 -3.89
N LEU A 461 24.57 15.24 -4.77
CA LEU A 461 25.25 16.51 -4.45
C LEU A 461 24.26 17.66 -4.19
N LEU A 462 23.03 17.56 -4.72
CA LEU A 462 21.97 18.56 -4.47
C LEU A 462 21.49 18.53 -3.01
N ASP A 463 21.67 17.42 -2.29
CA ASP A 463 21.28 17.30 -0.87
C ASP A 463 22.13 18.17 0.06
N PHE A 464 23.30 18.64 -0.42
CA PHE A 464 24.14 19.61 0.27
C PHE A 464 23.80 21.07 -0.06
N ILE A 465 22.88 21.31 -1.02
CA ILE A 465 22.53 22.64 -1.51
C ILE A 465 21.11 23.02 -1.09
N SER A 466 20.16 22.08 -1.16
CA SER A 466 18.75 22.32 -0.84
C SER A 466 18.34 21.55 0.40
N ASP A 467 17.92 22.26 1.44
CA ASP A 467 17.48 21.69 2.71
C ASP A 467 15.95 21.69 2.90
N THR A 468 15.21 22.14 1.89
CA THR A 468 13.73 22.18 1.90
C THR A 468 13.13 21.54 0.64
N PRO A 469 11.89 21.00 0.73
CA PRO A 469 11.11 20.60 -0.45
C PRO A 469 10.95 21.73 -1.46
N LEU A 470 10.58 21.38 -2.69
CA LEU A 470 10.19 22.36 -3.72
C LEU A 470 9.06 23.27 -3.22
N ASP A 471 9.25 24.58 -3.36
CA ASP A 471 8.20 25.57 -3.11
C ASP A 471 7.09 25.46 -4.16
N CYS A 472 5.85 25.20 -3.71
CA CYS A 472 4.68 25.16 -4.57
C CYS A 472 3.78 26.34 -4.22
N PRO A 473 3.66 27.37 -5.10
CA PRO A 473 2.84 28.55 -4.81
C PRO A 473 1.33 28.29 -4.81
N VAL A 474 0.90 27.08 -5.19
CA VAL A 474 -0.52 26.71 -5.28
C VAL A 474 -0.76 25.44 -4.46
N ALA A 475 -1.84 25.46 -3.68
CA ALA A 475 -2.38 24.27 -3.03
C ALA A 475 -3.76 23.95 -3.61
N VAL A 476 -3.92 22.74 -4.15
CA VAL A 476 -5.20 22.18 -4.59
C VAL A 476 -5.75 21.34 -3.44
N ILE A 477 -6.80 21.83 -2.79
CA ILE A 477 -7.41 21.18 -1.62
C ILE A 477 -8.65 20.43 -2.06
N PHE A 478 -8.74 19.14 -1.75
CA PHE A 478 -9.97 18.36 -1.97
C PHE A 478 -10.65 17.98 -0.65
N GLY A 479 -11.98 17.91 -0.68
CA GLY A 479 -12.76 17.42 0.46
C GLY A 479 -12.77 15.90 0.47
N HIS A 480 -12.11 15.26 1.45
CA HIS A 480 -12.06 13.78 1.58
C HIS A 480 -13.46 13.14 1.51
N ALA A 481 -14.43 13.68 2.26
CA ALA A 481 -15.82 13.21 2.21
C ALA A 481 -16.47 13.38 0.82
N ALA A 482 -16.21 14.49 0.13
CA ALA A 482 -16.78 14.74 -1.18
C ALA A 482 -16.19 13.81 -2.26
N ALA A 483 -14.87 13.56 -2.20
CA ALA A 483 -14.19 12.68 -3.14
C ALA A 483 -14.59 11.21 -2.93
N MET A 484 -14.87 10.77 -1.70
CA MET A 484 -15.12 9.36 -1.41
C MET A 484 -16.58 8.94 -1.35
N ASN A 485 -17.50 9.89 -1.29
CA ASN A 485 -18.90 9.57 -1.15
C ASN A 485 -19.59 9.47 -2.51
N TRP A 486 -19.86 8.24 -2.94
CA TRP A 486 -20.47 7.92 -4.23
C TRP A 486 -21.93 8.35 -4.38
N SER A 487 -22.54 8.92 -3.35
CA SER A 487 -23.84 9.60 -3.48
C SER A 487 -23.71 11.05 -3.99
N HIS A 488 -22.50 11.62 -4.03
CA HIS A 488 -22.24 12.97 -4.55
C HIS A 488 -21.78 12.95 -6.00
N ALA A 489 -22.09 14.03 -6.72
CA ALA A 489 -21.69 14.22 -8.13
C ALA A 489 -20.16 14.34 -8.33
N ASN A 490 -19.41 14.71 -7.29
CA ASN A 490 -17.96 14.89 -7.34
C ASN A 490 -17.19 13.65 -6.80
N TYR A 491 -17.84 12.50 -6.73
CA TYR A 491 -17.17 11.26 -6.34
C TYR A 491 -15.98 10.99 -7.27
N ALA A 492 -14.85 10.57 -6.67
CA ALA A 492 -13.55 10.37 -7.30
C ALA A 492 -12.82 11.63 -7.82
N GLU A 493 -13.38 12.83 -7.63
CA GLU A 493 -12.71 14.07 -7.98
C GLU A 493 -11.80 14.55 -6.84
N THR A 494 -10.51 14.26 -6.96
CA THR A 494 -9.47 14.72 -6.01
C THR A 494 -8.73 15.98 -6.48
N GLY A 495 -8.97 16.44 -7.71
CA GLY A 495 -8.33 17.65 -8.24
C GLY A 495 -6.97 17.41 -8.92
N VAL A 496 -6.58 16.16 -9.17
CA VAL A 496 -5.34 15.79 -9.89
C VAL A 496 -5.24 16.52 -11.23
N ALA A 497 -6.31 16.54 -12.03
CA ALA A 497 -6.31 17.21 -13.33
C ALA A 497 -6.07 18.73 -13.22
N LEU A 498 -6.57 19.37 -12.15
CA LEU A 498 -6.33 20.78 -11.89
C LEU A 498 -4.87 21.03 -11.48
N ALA A 499 -4.33 20.20 -10.58
CA ALA A 499 -2.93 20.27 -10.17
C ALA A 499 -1.99 20.07 -11.36
N ASP A 500 -2.24 19.07 -12.21
CA ASP A 500 -1.49 18.83 -13.45
C ASP A 500 -1.56 20.02 -14.41
N GLY A 501 -2.72 20.68 -14.49
CA GLY A 501 -2.88 21.92 -15.27
C GLY A 501 -1.93 23.03 -14.81
N PHE A 502 -1.77 23.21 -13.50
CA PHE A 502 -0.81 24.16 -12.94
C PHE A 502 0.63 23.76 -13.26
N TRP A 503 1.01 22.49 -13.05
CA TRP A 503 2.34 21.98 -13.37
C TRP A 503 2.71 22.19 -14.85
N ARG A 504 1.79 21.90 -15.78
CA ARG A 504 1.99 22.15 -17.22
C ARG A 504 2.16 23.63 -17.57
N SER A 505 1.61 24.53 -16.75
CA SER A 505 1.77 25.98 -16.91
C SER A 505 3.05 26.53 -16.25
N GLY A 506 3.91 25.67 -15.70
CA GLY A 506 5.12 26.07 -14.99
C GLY A 506 4.87 26.59 -13.57
N ARG A 507 3.72 26.23 -12.97
CA ARG A 507 3.35 26.61 -11.60
C ARG A 507 3.24 25.33 -10.76
N PRO A 508 4.27 24.96 -9.99
CA PRO A 508 4.18 23.82 -9.09
C PRO A 508 2.98 23.95 -8.15
N ALA A 509 2.23 22.87 -7.99
CA ALA A 509 1.04 22.83 -7.15
C ALA A 509 1.08 21.57 -6.27
N ASP A 510 0.82 21.72 -4.98
CA ASP A 510 0.59 20.60 -4.08
C ASP A 510 -0.87 20.14 -4.17
N LEU A 511 -1.09 18.83 -4.06
CA LEU A 511 -2.41 18.24 -3.84
C LEU A 511 -2.54 17.88 -2.35
N ILE A 512 -3.56 18.38 -1.66
CA ILE A 512 -3.74 18.19 -0.21
C ILE A 512 -5.17 17.87 0.22
#